data_AF-A0A960F163-F1
#
_entry.id   AF-A0A960F163-F1
#
_cell.length_a   1.000
_cell.length_b   1.000
_cell.length_c   1.000
_cell.angle_alpha   90.00
_cell.angle_beta   90.00
_cell.angle_gamma   90.00
#
_symmetry.space_group_name_H-M   'P 1'
#
loop_
_entity.id
_entity.type
_entity.pdbx_description
1 polymer ?
#
loop_
_entity_poly.entity_id
_entity_poly.type
_entity_poly.pdbx_seq_one_letter_code
_entity_poly.pdbx_strand_id
1 'polypeptide(L)' 'DVEGEWLAQPDGKYFAVTREHAKGDCAIRGAAEDILMALWRRAPLTACEVVGDAEIAAAFVAASRLD' A
#
# COMPACT_ATOMS: atom_id res chain seq x y z
N ASP A 1 -2.32 11.02 -12.92
CA ASP A 1 -1.52 9.84 -12.53
C ASP A 1 -0.13 9.96 -13.13
N VAL A 2 0.92 9.69 -12.36
CA VAL A 2 2.32 9.64 -12.84
C VAL A 2 3.00 8.45 -12.18
N GLU A 3 4.03 7.89 -12.83
CA GLU A 3 4.77 6.78 -12.25
C GLU A 3 5.41 7.17 -10.90
N GLY A 4 5.25 6.30 -9.92
CA GLY A 4 5.79 6.46 -8.59
C GLY A 4 5.83 5.12 -7.86
N GLU A 5 6.86 4.96 -7.05
CA GLU A 5 7.05 3.79 -6.20
C GLU A 5 7.59 4.24 -4.86
N TRP A 6 7.04 3.64 -3.81
CA TRP A 6 7.39 3.93 -2.44
C TRP A 6 7.51 2.63 -1.66
N LEU A 7 8.48 2.58 -0.76
CA LEU A 7 8.58 1.53 0.25
C LEU A 7 7.96 2.07 1.55
N ALA A 8 7.01 1.32 2.10
CA ALA A 8 6.45 1.59 3.41
C ALA A 8 6.93 0.50 4.39
N GLN A 9 7.55 0.92 5.49
CA GLN A 9 8.02 0.02 6.56
C GLN A 9 7.39 0.43 7.89
N PRO A 10 6.96 -0.53 8.74
CA PRO A 10 6.47 -0.21 10.07
C PRO A 10 7.51 0.58 10.88
N ASP A 11 7.09 1.70 11.47
CA ASP A 11 7.87 2.51 12.40
C ASP A 11 7.00 2.84 13.63
N GLY A 12 7.00 1.91 14.59
CA GLY A 12 6.16 1.98 15.77
C GLY A 12 4.66 1.96 15.43
N LYS A 13 3.98 3.10 15.59
CA LYS A 13 2.54 3.25 15.28
C LYS A 13 2.29 3.80 13.86
N TYR A 14 3.33 4.16 13.14
CA TYR A 14 3.28 4.78 11.82
C TYR A 14 4.03 3.92 10.80
N PHE A 15 4.11 4.41 9.57
CA PHE A 15 4.96 3.85 8.53
C PHE A 15 6.01 4.87 8.12
N ALA A 16 7.27 4.46 8.11
CA ALA A 16 8.31 5.19 7.40
C ALA A 16 8.11 4.95 5.90
N VAL A 17 7.98 6.03 5.12
CA VAL A 17 7.73 5.97 3.68
C VAL A 17 8.89 6.64 2.93
N THR A 18 9.55 5.88 2.07
CA THR A 18 10.66 6.35 1.22
C THR A 18 10.27 6.20 -0.24
N ARG A 19 10.76 7.11 -1.09
CA ARG A 19 10.58 6.99 -2.54
C ARG A 19 11.77 6.22 -3.13
N GLU A 20 11.66 4.90 -3.12
CA GLU A 20 12.69 4.00 -3.61
C GLU A 20 12.09 2.75 -4.26
N HIS A 21 12.82 2.17 -5.22
CA HIS A 21 12.50 0.84 -5.77
C HIS A 21 13.21 -0.23 -4.94
N ALA A 22 12.45 -0.91 -4.09
CA ALA A 22 12.95 -1.94 -3.21
C ALA A 22 11.99 -3.12 -3.11
N LYS A 23 12.51 -4.29 -2.75
CA LYS A 23 11.66 -5.45 -2.46
C LYS A 23 11.09 -5.30 -1.05
N GLY A 24 9.78 -5.51 -0.91
CA GLY A 24 9.11 -5.72 0.37
C GLY A 24 8.45 -7.10 0.42
N ASP A 25 7.73 -7.39 1.50
CA ASP A 25 6.98 -8.65 1.65
C ASP A 25 5.80 -8.75 0.67
N CYS A 26 5.26 -7.60 0.26
CA CYS A 26 4.26 -7.47 -0.79
C CYS A 26 4.36 -6.12 -1.52
N ALA A 27 3.74 -6.01 -2.69
CA ALA A 27 3.51 -4.76 -3.41
C ALA A 27 2.03 -4.62 -3.77
N ILE A 28 1.48 -3.42 -3.60
CA ILE A 28 0.13 -3.04 -4.04
C ILE A 28 0.31 -2.10 -5.24
N ARG A 29 -0.22 -2.48 -6.41
CA ARG A 29 -0.03 -1.77 -7.68
C ARG A 29 -1.37 -1.47 -8.36
N GLY A 30 -1.45 -0.34 -9.05
CA GLY A 30 -2.67 0.11 -9.71
C GLY A 30 -2.61 1.60 -9.99
N ALA A 31 -3.71 2.17 -10.48
CA ALA A 31 -3.82 3.62 -10.56
C ALA A 31 -3.69 4.23 -9.16
N ALA A 32 -3.11 5.44 -9.07
CA ALA A 32 -2.92 6.09 -7.77
C ALA A 32 -4.25 6.27 -7.02
N GLU A 33 -5.35 6.48 -7.75
CA GLU A 33 -6.69 6.59 -7.19
C GLU A 33 -7.20 5.27 -6.59
N ASP A 34 -6.97 4.14 -7.24
CA ASP A 34 -7.40 2.82 -6.73
C ASP A 34 -6.66 2.49 -5.44
N ILE A 35 -5.35 2.71 -5.42
CA ILE A 35 -4.50 2.51 -4.24
C ILE A 35 -4.99 3.42 -3.10
N LEU A 36 -5.24 4.70 -3.37
CA LEU A 36 -5.75 5.63 -2.36
C LEU A 36 -7.13 5.21 -1.84
N MET A 37 -8.05 4.78 -2.71
CA MET A 37 -9.38 4.31 -2.32
C MET A 37 -9.31 3.01 -1.48
N ALA A 38 -8.39 2.11 -1.80
CA ALA A 38 -8.13 0.91 -1.00
C ALA A 38 -7.59 1.27 0.39
N LEU A 39 -6.59 2.16 0.47
CA LEU A 39 -6.04 2.64 1.74
C LEU A 39 -7.07 3.38 2.61
N TRP A 40 -8.06 4.05 1.98
CA TRP A 40 -9.20 4.64 2.67
C TRP A 40 -10.35 3.68 2.95
N ARG A 41 -10.25 2.42 2.52
CA ARG A 41 -11.30 1.40 2.64
C ARG A 41 -12.64 1.82 1.99
N ARG A 42 -12.56 2.62 0.92
CA ARG A 42 -13.71 3.00 0.07
C ARG A 42 -13.83 2.14 -1.19
N ALA A 43 -12.76 1.44 -1.55
CA ALA A 43 -12.75 0.39 -2.55
C ALA A 43 -12.11 -0.88 -1.95
N PRO A 44 -12.47 -2.08 -2.43
CA PRO A 44 -11.81 -3.31 -2.00
C PRO A 44 -10.35 -3.35 -2.50
N LEU A 45 -9.46 -4.00 -1.74
CA LEU A 45 -8.06 -4.21 -2.15
C LEU A 45 -7.95 -4.96 -3.48
N THR A 46 -8.96 -5.74 -3.87
CA THR A 46 -9.04 -6.43 -5.17
C THR A 46 -9.14 -5.48 -6.37
N ALA A 47 -9.35 -4.17 -6.16
CA ALA A 47 -9.21 -3.16 -7.20
C ALA A 47 -7.74 -2.89 -7.57
N CYS A 48 -6.78 -3.31 -6.71
CA CYS A 48 -5.36 -3.24 -6.97
C CYS A 48 -4.78 -4.63 -7.26
N GLU A 49 -3.68 -4.67 -7.99
CA GLU A 49 -2.83 -5.86 -8.10
C GLU A 49 -2.02 -6.02 -6.81
N VAL A 50 -2.05 -7.21 -6.21
CA VAL A 50 -1.21 -7.56 -5.06
C VAL A 50 -0.19 -8.61 -5.49
N VAL A 51 1.09 -8.29 -5.32
CA VAL A 51 2.21 -9.20 -5.61
C VAL A 51 2.91 -9.55 -4.29
N GLY A 52 3.14 -10.83 -4.01
CA GLY A 52 3.76 -11.29 -2.76
C GLY A 52 2.73 -11.76 -1.74
N ASP A 53 2.93 -11.43 -0.47
CA ASP A 53 2.07 -11.87 0.63
C ASP A 53 0.76 -11.05 0.71
N ALA A 54 -0.36 -11.70 0.40
CA ALA A 54 -1.68 -11.05 0.42
C ALA A 54 -2.20 -10.75 1.83
N GLU A 55 -1.78 -11.50 2.85
CA GLU A 55 -2.18 -11.27 4.24
C GLU A 55 -1.48 -10.02 4.78
N ILE A 56 -0.21 -9.82 4.45
CA ILE A 56 0.53 -8.60 4.79
C ILE A 56 -0.08 -7.38 4.08
N ALA A 57 -0.44 -7.49 2.80
CA ALA A 57 -1.11 -6.41 2.08
C ALA A 57 -2.45 -6.03 2.71
N ALA A 58 -3.26 -7.02 3.10
CA ALA A 58 -4.52 -6.79 3.79
C ALA A 58 -4.32 -6.14 5.18
N ALA A 59 -3.32 -6.60 5.94
CA ALA A 59 -2.98 -6.04 7.24
C ALA A 59 -2.51 -4.57 7.12
N PHE A 60 -1.69 -4.25 6.12
CA PHE A 60 -1.26 -2.88 5.83
C PHE A 60 -2.44 -1.95 5.54
N VAL A 61 -3.37 -2.36 4.68
CA VAL A 61 -4.60 -1.61 4.36
C VAL A 61 -5.54 -1.48 5.56
N ALA A 62 -5.58 -2.49 6.44
CA ALA A 62 -6.35 -2.40 7.69
C ALA A 62 -5.70 -1.42 8.68
N ALA A 63 -4.37 -1.33 8.69
CA ALA A 63 -3.59 -0.46 9.56
C ALA A 63 -3.45 0.99 9.04
N SER A 64 -3.74 1.25 7.77
CA SER A 64 -3.61 2.58 7.17
C SER A 64 -4.52 3.60 7.87
N ARG A 65 -3.89 4.70 8.28
CA ARG A 65 -4.52 5.89 8.84
C ARG A 65 -4.19 7.06 7.93
N LEU A 66 -5.24 7.74 7.48
CA LEU A 66 -5.18 8.84 6.49
C LEU A 66 -5.89 10.08 7.06
N ASP A 67 -5.85 10.23 8.38
CA ASP A 67 -6.36 11.36 9.16
C ASP A 67 -5.35 12.52 9.27
#